data_AF-A0A853F0W3-F1
#
_entry.id   AF-A0A853F0W3-F1
#
_cell.length_a   1.000
_cell.length_b   1.000
_cell.length_c   1.000
_cell.angle_alpha   90.00
_cell.angle_beta   90.00
_cell.angle_gamma   90.00
#
_symmetry.space_group_name_H-M   'P 1'
#
loop_
_entity.id
_entity.type
_entity.pdbx_description
1 polymer ?
#
loop_
_entity_poly.entity_id
_entity_poly.type
_entity_poly.pdbx_seq_one_letter_code
_entity_poly.pdbx_strand_id
1 'polypeptide(L)'
;MNEGVFSINQSNKKISLGQKQQYKICSFSGKNALNSQLMWGHYANAGLGIVIEVEVNNCKNIKEVVYSDKYSSLDSIEKILTHKTTEWQYEHEFRYLSIDANNEEK
;
A
#
# COMPACT_ATOMS: atom_id res chain seq x y z
N MET A 1 -0.64 7.34 -13.30
CA MET A 1 -0.50 6.76 -11.95
C MET A 1 -1.74 7.17 -11.17
N ASN A 2 -2.79 6.35 -11.23
CA ASN A 2 -4.04 6.58 -10.50
C ASN A 2 -3.91 5.84 -9.17
N GLU A 3 -3.11 6.37 -8.25
CA GLU A 3 -3.01 5.78 -6.91
C GLU A 3 -4.26 6.08 -6.11
N GLY A 4 -4.72 5.08 -5.36
CA GLY A 4 -5.98 5.05 -4.63
C GLY A 4 -6.31 6.34 -3.86
N VAL A 5 -7.60 6.67 -3.85
CA VAL A 5 -8.14 7.82 -3.12
C VAL A 5 -8.03 7.55 -1.62
N PHE A 6 -7.09 8.22 -0.95
CA PHE A 6 -7.06 8.24 0.51
C PHE A 6 -8.19 9.15 1.00
N SER A 7 -9.32 8.56 1.38
CA SER A 7 -10.44 9.31 1.94
C SER A 7 -10.12 9.74 3.37
N ILE A 8 -10.07 11.06 3.60
CA ILE A 8 -9.75 11.65 4.90
C ILE A 8 -10.99 11.50 5.79
N ASN A 9 -10.97 10.56 6.73
CA ASN A 9 -11.99 10.50 7.77
C ASN A 9 -11.77 11.68 8.75
N GLN A 10 -12.77 12.55 8.93
CA GLN A 10 -12.74 13.69 9.86
C GLN A 10 -12.47 13.29 11.33
N SER A 11 -12.61 12.00 11.65
CA SER A 11 -12.27 11.40 12.94
C SER A 11 -10.75 11.26 13.15
N ASN A 12 -9.96 11.24 12.08
CA ASN A 12 -8.51 11.03 12.10
C ASN A 12 -7.72 12.33 12.29
N LYS A 13 -8.28 13.32 12.99
CA LYS A 13 -7.66 14.64 13.25
C LYS A 13 -6.28 14.59 13.91
N LYS A 14 -5.87 13.44 14.46
CA LYS A 14 -4.59 13.25 15.14
C LYS A 14 -3.45 12.77 14.25
N ILE A 15 -3.72 12.41 12.99
CA ILE A 15 -2.72 11.90 12.06
C ILE A 15 -2.27 13.02 11.12
N SER A 16 -1.02 13.45 11.27
CA SER A 16 -0.44 14.50 10.44
C SER A 16 0.22 13.94 9.18
N LEU A 17 0.29 14.78 8.13
CA LEU A 17 1.05 14.45 6.92
C LEU A 17 2.53 14.18 7.23
N GLY A 18 3.11 14.89 8.20
CA GLY A 18 4.49 14.70 8.63
C GLY A 18 4.77 13.30 9.18
N GLN A 19 3.83 12.74 9.96
CA GLN A 19 3.94 11.36 10.44
C GLN A 19 3.89 10.34 9.30
N LYS A 20 3.10 10.60 8.25
CA LYS A 20 3.05 9.73 7.06
C LYS A 20 4.37 9.78 6.28
N GLN A 21 4.97 10.96 6.14
CA GLN A 21 6.23 11.16 5.39
C GLN A 21 7.45 10.48 6.03
N GLN A 22 7.38 10.08 7.31
CA GLN A 22 8.44 9.32 7.97
C GLN A 22 8.54 7.87 7.45
N TYR A 23 7.51 7.36 6.79
CA TYR A 23 7.47 6.00 6.26
C TYR A 23 8.01 5.93 4.83
N LYS A 24 8.97 5.04 4.62
CA LYS A 24 9.34 4.49 3.32
C LYS A 24 8.46 3.30 3.01
N ILE A 25 7.92 3.28 1.79
CA ILE A 25 6.98 2.27 1.32
C ILE A 25 7.55 1.64 0.04
N CYS A 26 7.55 0.31 -0.03
CA CYS A 26 7.75 -0.42 -1.27
C CYS A 26 6.58 -1.38 -1.47
N SER A 27 5.90 -1.26 -2.59
CA SER A 27 4.69 -2.00 -2.92
C SER A 27 4.99 -3.16 -3.86
N PHE A 28 4.39 -4.31 -3.57
CA PHE A 28 4.49 -5.54 -4.34
C PHE A 28 3.09 -6.07 -4.62
N SER A 29 2.93 -6.76 -5.74
CA SER A 29 1.70 -7.50 -6.03
C SER A 29 1.88 -8.96 -5.66
N GLY A 30 0.87 -9.54 -5.03
CA GLY A 30 0.84 -10.97 -4.74
C GLY A 30 0.66 -11.81 -6.00
N LYS A 31 0.98 -13.11 -5.91
CA LYS A 31 0.91 -14.06 -7.04
C LYS A 31 -0.44 -14.05 -7.77
N ASN A 32 -1.54 -13.89 -7.05
CA ASN A 32 -2.88 -13.89 -7.64
C ASN A 32 -3.16 -12.67 -8.53
N ALA A 33 -2.43 -11.57 -8.35
CA ALA A 33 -2.58 -10.35 -9.14
C ALA A 33 -2.21 -10.56 -10.61
N LEU A 34 -1.36 -11.55 -10.91
CA LEU A 34 -0.94 -11.88 -12.28
C LEU A 34 -2.10 -12.33 -13.17
N ASN A 35 -3.16 -12.86 -12.58
CA ASN A 35 -4.38 -13.27 -13.30
C ASN A 35 -5.32 -12.10 -13.60
N SER A 36 -5.04 -10.90 -13.06
CA SER A 36 -5.88 -9.73 -13.24
C SER A 36 -5.51 -8.97 -14.52
N GLN A 37 -6.43 -8.92 -15.48
CA GLN A 37 -6.26 -8.06 -16.67
C GLN A 37 -6.15 -6.57 -16.30
N LEU A 38 -6.75 -6.15 -15.17
CA LEU A 38 -6.63 -4.78 -14.67
C LEU A 38 -5.20 -4.47 -14.22
N MET A 39 -4.48 -5.44 -13.63
CA MET A 39 -3.06 -5.27 -13.30
C MET A 39 -2.22 -5.02 -14.55
N TRP A 40 -2.42 -5.85 -15.58
CA TRP A 40 -1.72 -5.69 -16.85
C TRP A 40 -2.08 -4.37 -17.55
N GLY A 41 -3.34 -3.97 -17.45
CA GLY A 41 -3.85 -2.67 -17.89
C GLY A 41 -3.12 -1.50 -17.24
N HIS A 42 -3.11 -1.45 -15.90
CA HIS A 42 -2.62 -0.31 -15.14
C HIS A 42 -1.10 -0.25 -15.02
N TYR A 43 -0.44 -1.40 -14.86
CA TYR A 43 0.96 -1.46 -14.44
C TYR A 43 1.91 -2.05 -15.49
N ALA A 44 1.38 -2.60 -16.58
CA ALA A 44 2.19 -3.25 -17.61
C ALA A 44 1.91 -2.71 -19.02
N ASN A 45 1.70 -1.40 -19.17
CA ASN A 45 1.45 -0.75 -20.46
C ASN A 45 0.39 -1.49 -21.31
N ALA A 46 -0.78 -1.75 -20.71
CA ALA A 46 -1.86 -2.53 -21.32
C ALA A 46 -1.45 -3.94 -21.80
N GLY A 47 -0.58 -4.62 -21.04
CA GLY A 47 -0.16 -6.00 -21.29
C GLY A 47 1.16 -6.16 -22.05
N LEU A 48 1.85 -5.07 -22.41
CA LEU A 48 3.14 -5.09 -23.10
C LEU A 48 4.35 -5.06 -22.15
N GLY A 49 4.12 -4.90 -20.85
CA GLY A 49 5.16 -4.88 -19.83
C GLY A 49 5.65 -6.27 -19.43
N ILE A 50 6.54 -6.28 -18.44
CA ILE A 50 7.10 -7.50 -17.85
C ILE A 50 6.80 -7.55 -16.36
N VAL A 51 6.86 -8.75 -15.81
CA VAL A 51 6.78 -9.00 -14.36
C VAL A 51 8.17 -9.37 -13.86
N ILE A 52 8.59 -8.74 -12.76
CA ILE A 52 9.80 -9.10 -12.04
C ILE A 52 9.37 -9.78 -10.76
N GLU A 53 9.63 -11.08 -10.66
CA GLU A 53 9.31 -11.85 -9.46
C GLU A 53 10.42 -11.70 -8.43
N VAL A 54 10.01 -11.53 -7.17
CA VAL A 54 10.90 -11.47 -6.01
C VAL A 54 10.40 -12.43 -4.95
N GLU A 55 11.32 -13.17 -4.34
CA GLU A 55 11.04 -14.02 -3.20
C GLU A 55 11.57 -13.33 -1.94
N VAL A 56 10.71 -13.16 -0.94
CA VAL A 56 11.09 -12.51 0.31
C VAL A 56 10.99 -13.50 1.46
N ASN A 57 12.14 -13.79 2.07
CA ASN A 57 12.25 -14.68 3.21
C ASN A 57 12.36 -13.88 4.51
N ASN A 58 11.58 -14.26 5.54
CA ASN A 58 11.68 -13.75 6.91
C ASN A 58 11.64 -12.20 7.07
N CYS A 59 10.81 -11.49 6.30
CA CYS A 59 10.67 -10.03 6.43
C CYS A 59 9.46 -9.64 7.30
N LYS A 60 9.71 -9.14 8.51
CA LYS A 60 8.66 -8.69 9.46
C LYS A 60 7.95 -7.40 9.04
N ASN A 61 8.59 -6.62 8.17
CA ASN A 61 8.14 -5.29 7.77
C ASN A 61 7.22 -5.32 6.53
N ILE A 62 6.98 -6.50 5.96
CA ILE A 62 6.00 -6.67 4.88
C ILE A 62 4.63 -6.91 5.48
N LYS A 63 3.65 -6.13 5.02
CA LYS A 63 2.26 -6.15 5.46
C LYS A 63 1.36 -6.35 4.25
N GLU A 64 0.38 -7.23 4.37
CA GLU A 64 -0.69 -7.35 3.37
C GLU A 64 -1.62 -6.14 3.45
N VAL A 65 -2.04 -5.62 2.30
CA VAL A 65 -3.01 -4.53 2.24
C VAL A 65 -4.41 -5.07 2.53
N VAL A 66 -5.11 -4.40 3.45
CA VAL A 66 -6.50 -4.69 3.79
C VAL A 66 -7.42 -3.91 2.86
N TYR A 67 -8.31 -4.62 2.17
CA TYR A 67 -9.28 -4.04 1.27
C TYR A 67 -10.65 -3.91 1.94
N SER A 68 -11.15 -2.68 2.09
CA SER A 68 -12.48 -2.43 2.64
C SER A 68 -12.94 -0.99 2.34
N ASP A 69 -14.24 -0.81 2.15
CA ASP A 69 -14.85 0.51 1.95
C ASP A 69 -15.26 1.17 3.29
N LYS A 70 -14.99 0.50 4.41
CA LYS A 70 -15.29 0.96 5.77
C LYS A 70 -14.09 1.67 6.38
N TYR A 71 -14.19 3.00 6.54
CA TYR A 71 -13.11 3.85 7.07
C TYR A 71 -13.16 4.08 8.58
N SER A 72 -14.08 3.43 9.31
CA SER A 72 -14.38 3.75 10.71
C SER A 72 -13.31 3.31 11.72
N SER A 73 -12.27 2.58 11.30
CA SER A 73 -11.28 1.94 12.20
C SER A 73 -9.80 2.27 11.89
N LEU A 74 -9.54 3.26 11.03
CA LEU A 74 -8.19 3.64 10.60
C LEU A 74 -7.54 4.64 11.58
N ASP A 75 -7.16 4.18 12.76
CA ASP A 75 -6.65 4.99 13.89
C ASP A 75 -5.12 5.13 13.95
N SER A 76 -4.38 4.51 13.04
CA SER A 76 -2.91 4.53 12.99
C SER A 76 -2.38 4.71 11.57
N ILE A 77 -1.17 5.27 11.46
CA ILE A 77 -0.49 5.48 10.17
C ILE A 77 -0.32 4.16 9.42
N GLU A 78 0.13 3.11 10.09
CA GLU A 78 0.30 1.80 9.47
C GLU A 78 -1.01 1.30 8.87
N LYS A 79 -2.13 1.33 9.62
CA LYS A 79 -3.45 0.94 9.10
C LYS A 79 -3.85 1.78 7.89
N ILE A 80 -3.63 3.09 7.92
CA ILE A 80 -3.93 3.96 6.77
C ILE A 80 -3.07 3.60 5.56
N LEU A 81 -1.78 3.32 5.77
CA LEU A 81 -0.84 2.94 4.74
C LEU A 81 -1.05 1.50 4.23
N THR A 82 -1.79 0.67 4.95
CA THR A 82 -2.13 -0.70 4.53
C THR A 82 -3.62 -0.88 4.29
N HIS A 83 -4.34 0.19 3.93
CA HIS A 83 -5.76 0.12 3.58
C HIS A 83 -6.02 0.67 2.19
N LYS A 84 -6.86 -0.04 1.44
CA LYS A 84 -7.40 0.39 0.15
C LYS A 84 -8.88 0.05 0.08
N THR A 85 -9.60 0.74 -0.80
CA THR A 85 -10.98 0.42 -1.13
C THR A 85 -11.07 -0.88 -1.93
N THR A 86 -12.24 -1.52 -1.91
CA THR A 86 -12.41 -2.87 -2.45
C THR A 86 -12.23 -2.95 -3.96
N GLU A 87 -12.41 -1.85 -4.71
CA GLU A 87 -12.17 -1.83 -6.15
C GLU A 87 -10.71 -2.13 -6.51
N TRP A 88 -9.75 -1.94 -5.61
CA TRP A 88 -8.33 -2.23 -5.83
C TRP A 88 -7.91 -3.63 -5.37
N GLN A 89 -8.84 -4.46 -4.89
CA GLN A 89 -8.54 -5.78 -4.33
C GLN A 89 -7.82 -6.70 -5.33
N TYR A 90 -8.01 -6.49 -6.62
CA TYR A 90 -7.37 -7.27 -7.68
C TYR A 90 -5.83 -7.15 -7.69
N GLU A 91 -5.25 -6.17 -6.98
CA GLU A 91 -3.80 -5.98 -6.88
C GLU A 91 -3.12 -6.99 -5.95
N HIS A 92 -3.88 -7.59 -5.01
CA HIS A 92 -3.36 -8.47 -3.96
C HIS A 92 -2.07 -7.91 -3.32
N GLU A 93 -2.10 -6.63 -2.95
CA GLU A 93 -0.89 -5.85 -2.65
C GLU A 93 -0.28 -6.21 -1.29
N PHE A 94 1.04 -6.26 -1.26
CA PHE A 94 1.86 -6.28 -0.06
C PHE A 94 2.73 -5.02 -0.02
N ARG A 95 2.91 -4.45 1.17
CA ARG A 95 3.74 -3.26 1.38
C ARG A 95 4.84 -3.55 2.38
N TYR A 96 6.08 -3.31 1.98
CA TYR A 96 7.16 -3.12 2.92
C TYR A 96 7.07 -1.72 3.52
N LEU A 97 7.06 -1.63 4.84
CA LEU A 97 7.03 -0.37 5.58
C LEU A 97 8.28 -0.24 6.45
N SER A 98 9.00 0.87 6.33
CA SER A 98 10.14 1.19 7.19
C SER A 98 10.10 2.66 7.58
N ILE A 99 10.56 2.97 8.78
CA ILE A 99 10.71 4.35 9.25
C ILE A 99 12.17 4.76 9.05
N ASP A 100 12.41 5.95 8.54
CA ASP A 100 13.77 6.51 8.51
C ASP A 100 14.20 6.93 9.92
N ALA A 101 15.13 6.17 10.51
CA ALA A 101 15.69 6.44 11.83
C ALA A 101 16.53 7.74 11.90
N ASN A 102 16.82 8.38 10.78
CA ASN A 102 17.59 9.64 10.73
C ASN A 102 16.77 10.89 11.13
N ASN A 103 15.51 10.73 11.55
CA ASN A 103 14.64 11.84 11.97
C ASN A 103 14.49 11.96 13.50
N GLU A 104 15.25 11.20 14.30
CA GLU A 104 15.22 11.28 15.77
C GLU A 104 16.25 12.27 16.37
N GLU A 105 17.13 12.89 15.57
CA GLU A 105 18.20 13.79 16.05
C GLU A 105 18.24 15.19 15.39
N LYS A 106 17.11 15.85 15.15
CA LYS A 106 17.10 17.29 14.82
C LYS A 106 16.08 18.09 15.61
#